data_AF-A0A841H3V0-F1
#
_entry.id   AF-A0A841H3V0-F1
#
_cell.length_a   1.000
_cell.length_b   1.000
_cell.length_c   1.000
_cell.angle_alpha   90.00
_cell.angle_beta   90.00
_cell.angle_gamma   90.00
#
_symmetry.space_group_name_H-M   'P 1'
#
loop_
_entity.id
_entity.type
_entity.pdbx_description
1 polymer ?
#
loop_
_entity_poly.entity_id
_entity_poly.type
_entity_poly.pdbx_seq_one_letter_code
_entity_poly.pdbx_strand_id
1 'polypeptide(L)'
;MMRALLGLCVVLGCAPAGAPHPTPREQGCDRSHVTSRAQLASILTRGGFSGIIDRAASIRLVGCVRSAQGGVGVYYYQRVFGNHRMTHRLIFISNVEGYMGMYDVPGPPSRIEGERIIYDLPVDEGNEIRIRDGRPPRSVHLDGEVKELFR
;
A
#
# COMPACT_ATOMS: atom_id res chain seq x y z
N MET A 1 -41.81 51.40 -13.41
CA MET A 1 -40.55 51.99 -12.91
C MET A 1 -39.81 50.95 -12.08
N MET A 2 -38.56 50.69 -12.48
CA MET A 2 -37.39 50.32 -11.68
C MET A 2 -37.42 49.15 -10.67
N ARG A 3 -36.49 48.22 -10.98
CA ARG A 3 -35.38 47.69 -10.17
C ARG A 3 -35.52 46.31 -9.53
N ALA A 4 -34.63 45.45 -10.03
CA ALA A 4 -34.16 44.21 -9.48
C ALA A 4 -33.48 44.38 -8.12
N LEU A 5 -33.44 43.28 -7.36
CA LEU A 5 -32.39 43.00 -6.37
C LEU A 5 -32.02 41.50 -6.48
N LEU A 6 -30.84 41.26 -7.06
CA LEU A 6 -30.03 40.09 -6.73
C LEU A 6 -29.63 40.18 -5.26
N GLY A 7 -29.62 39.04 -4.57
CA GLY A 7 -28.92 38.84 -3.30
C GLY A 7 -28.76 37.33 -3.05
N LEU A 8 -27.63 36.74 -3.44
CA LEU A 8 -26.54 36.39 -2.53
C LEU A 8 -26.79 35.05 -1.81
N CYS A 9 -26.55 33.93 -2.50
CA CYS A 9 -26.34 32.62 -1.88
C CYS A 9 -24.86 32.26 -2.05
N VAL A 10 -24.02 32.91 -1.25
CA VAL A 10 -22.62 32.54 -1.03
C VAL A 10 -22.48 32.38 0.47
N VAL A 11 -21.72 31.35 0.87
CA VAL A 11 -21.39 30.99 2.26
C VAL A 11 -22.47 30.18 2.98
N LEU A 12 -22.66 28.93 2.57
CA LEU A 12 -22.75 27.74 3.44
C LEU A 12 -23.04 26.54 2.55
N GLY A 13 -22.02 25.72 2.33
CA GLY A 13 -22.04 24.58 1.42
C GLY A 13 -23.18 23.62 1.72
N CYS A 14 -24.20 23.63 0.86
CA CYS A 14 -25.12 22.51 0.74
C CYS A 14 -24.59 21.63 -0.41
N ALA A 15 -23.78 20.64 -0.05
CA ALA A 15 -23.49 19.54 -0.95
C ALA A 15 -24.72 18.62 -1.01
N PRO A 16 -25.12 18.13 -2.20
CA PRO A 16 -26.27 17.22 -2.32
C PRO A 16 -26.01 15.90 -1.57
N ALA A 17 -26.99 15.50 -0.77
CA ALA A 17 -27.04 14.21 -0.10
C ALA A 17 -27.07 13.10 -1.17
N GLY A 18 -25.95 12.41 -1.34
CA GLY A 18 -25.80 11.36 -2.37
C GLY A 18 -24.39 11.17 -2.93
N ALA A 19 -23.37 11.87 -2.42
CA ALA A 19 -22.00 11.51 -2.69
C ALA A 19 -21.60 10.29 -1.82
N PRO A 20 -20.96 9.24 -2.38
CA PRO A 20 -20.41 8.18 -1.56
C PRO A 20 -19.41 8.79 -0.57
N HIS A 21 -19.61 8.53 0.72
CA HIS A 21 -18.63 8.85 1.75
C HIS A 21 -17.26 8.31 1.29
N PRO A 22 -16.18 9.13 1.31
CA PRO A 22 -14.86 8.60 1.11
C PRO A 22 -14.63 7.53 2.18
N THR A 23 -14.48 6.28 1.75
CA THR A 23 -14.15 5.19 2.66
C THR A 23 -12.87 5.57 3.43
N PRO A 24 -12.70 5.18 4.71
CA PRO A 24 -11.53 5.51 5.52
C PRO A 24 -10.17 5.00 4.98
N ARG A 25 -10.13 4.41 3.77
CA ARG A 25 -8.96 3.80 3.14
C ARG A 25 -7.91 4.79 2.63
N GLU A 26 -8.23 6.08 2.51
CA GLU A 26 -7.32 7.06 1.88
C GLU A 26 -6.71 8.10 2.84
N GLN A 27 -7.26 8.29 4.05
CA GLN A 27 -6.83 9.37 4.97
C GLN A 27 -5.57 9.05 5.81
N GLY A 28 -4.83 7.99 5.47
CA GLY A 28 -3.61 7.59 6.18
C GLY A 28 -2.31 7.89 5.45
N CYS A 29 -2.37 8.07 4.13
CA CYS A 29 -1.18 8.03 3.27
C CYS A 29 -0.79 9.40 2.70
N ASP A 30 -1.33 10.49 3.25
CA ASP A 30 -1.11 11.87 2.77
C ASP A 30 0.35 12.30 2.68
N ARG A 31 1.28 11.49 3.22
CA ARG A 31 2.73 11.73 3.13
C ARG A 31 3.50 10.71 2.32
N SER A 32 2.94 9.56 1.89
CA SER A 32 3.62 8.62 0.97
C SER A 32 3.68 9.20 -0.44
N HIS A 33 4.55 10.20 -0.63
CA HIS A 33 4.66 11.08 -1.80
C HIS A 33 5.25 10.38 -3.03
N VAL A 34 4.88 9.14 -3.31
CA VAL A 34 5.17 8.53 -4.62
C VAL A 34 4.08 8.97 -5.58
N THR A 35 4.34 10.06 -6.30
CA THR A 35 3.37 10.71 -7.18
C THR A 35 3.47 10.26 -8.63
N SER A 36 4.51 9.51 -8.99
CA SER A 36 4.71 9.02 -10.35
C SER A 36 5.40 7.66 -10.42
N ARG A 37 5.17 6.94 -11.52
CA ARG A 37 5.87 5.67 -11.83
C ARG A 37 7.39 5.88 -11.93
N ALA A 38 7.84 7.02 -12.46
CA ALA A 38 9.26 7.35 -12.57
C ALA A 38 9.91 7.52 -11.18
N GLN A 39 9.22 8.22 -10.27
CA GLN A 39 9.68 8.37 -8.89
C GLN A 39 9.70 7.02 -8.16
N LEU A 40 8.66 6.20 -8.32
CA LEU A 40 8.60 4.84 -7.76
C LEU A 40 9.79 4.00 -8.24
N ALA A 41 10.02 3.95 -9.56
CA ALA A 41 11.14 3.22 -10.14
C ALA A 41 12.48 3.73 -9.59
N SER A 42 12.65 5.06 -9.47
CA SER A 42 13.84 5.68 -8.92
C SER A 42 14.09 5.28 -7.45
N ILE A 43 13.05 5.27 -6.61
CA ILE A 43 13.14 4.83 -5.21
C ILE A 43 13.54 3.35 -5.13
N LEU A 44 12.89 2.50 -5.92
CA LEU A 44 13.16 1.05 -5.95
C LEU A 44 14.57 0.74 -6.42
N THR A 45 15.03 1.36 -7.51
CA THR A 45 16.39 1.17 -8.03
C THR A 45 17.45 1.62 -7.02
N ARG A 46 17.29 2.79 -6.39
CA ARG A 46 18.23 3.26 -5.35
C ARG A 46 18.27 2.35 -4.12
N GLY A 47 17.14 1.74 -3.78
CA GLY A 47 17.02 0.84 -2.62
C GLY A 47 17.50 -0.59 -2.86
N GLY A 48 17.97 -0.93 -4.07
CA GLY A 48 18.37 -2.30 -4.38
C GLY A 48 17.19 -3.27 -4.52
N PHE A 49 16.04 -2.79 -4.98
CA PHE A 49 14.93 -3.66 -5.37
C PHE A 49 15.40 -4.68 -6.42
N SER A 50 15.33 -5.97 -6.09
CA SER A 50 15.80 -7.05 -6.97
C SER A 50 14.73 -7.60 -7.93
N GLY A 51 13.54 -6.98 -7.98
CA GLY A 51 12.51 -7.34 -8.95
C GLY A 51 12.70 -6.64 -10.31
N ILE A 52 11.96 -7.11 -11.31
CA ILE A 52 11.99 -6.54 -12.67
C ILE A 52 10.83 -5.54 -12.82
N ILE A 53 11.14 -4.34 -13.32
CA ILE A 53 10.17 -3.27 -13.62
C ILE A 53 10.04 -3.12 -15.14
N ASP A 54 9.17 -3.92 -15.74
CA ASP A 54 8.88 -3.91 -17.18
C ASP A 54 7.37 -3.75 -17.45
N ARG A 55 6.92 -4.06 -18.66
CA ARG A 55 5.49 -4.02 -19.04
C ARG A 55 4.68 -5.19 -18.46
N ALA A 56 5.33 -6.29 -18.05
CA ALA A 56 4.70 -7.44 -17.43
C ALA A 56 4.57 -7.30 -15.91
N ALA A 57 5.23 -6.29 -15.33
CA ALA A 57 5.16 -5.96 -13.91
C ALA A 57 4.09 -4.89 -13.63
N SER A 58 3.30 -5.13 -12.58
CA SER A 58 2.34 -4.19 -12.02
C SER A 58 2.71 -3.91 -10.57
N ILE A 59 2.78 -2.63 -10.22
CA ILE A 59 3.04 -2.16 -8.85
C ILE A 59 1.93 -1.18 -8.50
N ARG A 60 1.22 -1.42 -7.40
CA ARG A 60 0.13 -0.56 -6.93
C ARG A 60 0.16 -0.38 -5.43
N LEU A 61 -0.18 0.81 -4.95
CA LEU A 61 -0.40 1.05 -3.52
C LEU A 61 -1.61 0.21 -3.07
N VAL A 62 -1.47 -0.56 -1.99
CA VAL A 62 -2.57 -1.30 -1.36
C VAL A 62 -3.01 -0.67 -0.05
N GLY A 63 -2.20 0.21 0.51
CA GLY A 63 -2.53 1.06 1.63
C GLY A 63 -1.25 1.54 2.30
N CYS A 64 -1.38 2.00 3.54
CA CYS A 64 -0.25 2.42 4.32
C CYS A 64 -0.42 2.03 5.78
N VAL A 65 0.72 1.87 6.43
CA VAL A 65 0.82 1.64 7.86
C VAL A 65 1.30 2.92 8.51
N ARG A 66 0.63 3.34 9.59
CA ARG A 66 1.05 4.51 10.37
C ARG A 66 2.28 4.14 11.20
N SER A 67 3.24 5.05 11.29
CA SER A 67 4.39 4.97 12.18
C SER A 67 4.70 6.34 12.76
N ALA A 68 5.32 6.37 13.94
CA ALA A 68 5.79 7.58 14.60
C ALA A 68 6.74 8.42 13.72
N GLN A 69 7.45 7.79 12.79
CA GLN A 69 8.43 8.43 11.91
C GLN A 69 7.84 8.88 10.57
N GLY A 70 6.54 8.65 10.35
CA GLY A 70 5.85 8.89 9.07
C GLY A 70 5.23 7.61 8.53
N GLY A 71 4.24 7.75 7.64
CA GLY A 71 3.55 6.60 7.05
C GLY A 71 4.47 5.75 6.17
N VAL A 72 4.32 4.43 6.27
CA VAL A 72 4.95 3.44 5.39
C VAL A 72 3.94 3.05 4.32
N GLY A 73 4.26 3.34 3.06
CA GLY A 73 3.47 2.90 1.91
C GLY A 73 3.69 1.41 1.67
N VAL A 74 2.58 0.68 1.53
CA VAL A 74 2.56 -0.75 1.25
C VAL A 74 2.12 -0.92 -0.19
N TYR A 75 3.01 -1.44 -1.03
CA TYR A 75 2.77 -1.65 -2.45
C TYR A 75 2.71 -3.14 -2.75
N TYR A 76 1.74 -3.53 -3.56
CA TYR A 76 1.66 -4.87 -4.10
C TYR A 76 2.31 -4.91 -5.48
N TYR A 77 3.30 -5.77 -5.63
CA TYR A 77 4.00 -6.09 -6.85
C TYR A 77 3.51 -7.44 -7.36
N GLN A 78 3.18 -7.48 -8.65
CA GLN A 78 2.93 -8.72 -9.37
C GLN A 78 3.67 -8.69 -10.70
N ARG A 79 4.22 -9.83 -11.11
CA ARG A 79 4.81 -9.98 -12.44
C ARG A 79 4.55 -11.36 -12.99
N VAL A 80 4.11 -11.42 -14.24
CA VAL A 80 3.96 -12.66 -15.00
C VAL A 80 5.25 -12.95 -15.76
N PHE A 81 5.77 -14.16 -15.59
CA PHE A 81 6.89 -14.68 -16.37
C PHE A 81 6.36 -15.47 -17.58
N GLY A 82 7.16 -15.56 -18.65
CA GLY A 82 6.75 -16.20 -19.91
C GLY A 82 6.35 -17.68 -19.79
N ASN A 83 6.69 -18.33 -18.68
CA ASN A 83 6.29 -19.71 -18.34
C ASN A 83 5.00 -19.76 -17.49
N HIS A 84 4.17 -18.72 -17.53
CA HIS A 84 2.96 -18.56 -16.72
C HIS A 84 3.16 -18.56 -15.20
N ARG A 85 4.40 -18.55 -14.70
CA ARG A 85 4.65 -18.33 -13.28
C ARG A 85 4.36 -16.88 -12.94
N MET A 86 3.67 -16.64 -11.83
CA MET A 86 3.41 -15.32 -11.31
C MET A 86 4.18 -15.16 -10.00
N THR A 87 4.86 -14.03 -9.85
CA THR A 87 5.47 -13.65 -8.57
C THR A 87 4.63 -12.56 -7.94
N HIS A 88 4.37 -12.71 -6.66
CA HIS A 88 3.56 -11.83 -5.84
C HIS A 88 4.41 -11.36 -4.68
N ARG A 89 4.54 -10.03 -4.53
CA ARG A 89 5.35 -9.43 -3.47
C ARG A 89 4.65 -8.26 -2.83
N LEU A 90 4.89 -8.07 -1.54
CA LEU A 90 4.69 -6.80 -0.88
C LEU A 90 6.00 -6.02 -0.83
N ILE A 91 5.94 -4.74 -1.15
CA ILE A 91 7.04 -3.79 -1.15
C ILE A 91 6.71 -2.71 -0.11
N PHE A 92 7.70 -2.39 0.71
CA PHE A 92 7.58 -1.37 1.75
C PHE A 92 8.40 -0.14 1.38
N ILE A 93 7.77 1.03 1.39
CA ILE A 93 8.43 2.30 1.09
C ILE A 93 8.08 3.32 2.17
N SER A 94 9.11 3.82 2.86
CA SER A 94 9.03 4.95 3.76
C SER A 94 9.41 6.24 3.04
N ASN A 95 8.82 7.36 3.46
CA ASN A 95 9.22 8.69 2.96
C ASN A 95 10.54 9.17 3.54
N VAL A 96 10.94 8.61 4.68
CA VAL A 96 12.18 8.97 5.37
C VAL A 96 13.31 8.06 4.92
N GLU A 97 13.07 6.75 4.90
CA GLU A 97 14.12 5.75 4.63
C GLU A 97 14.14 5.26 3.17
N GLY A 98 13.11 5.58 2.39
CA GLY A 98 12.96 5.06 1.03
C GLY A 98 12.49 3.60 1.02
N TYR A 99 13.01 2.80 0.09
CA TYR A 99 12.67 1.38 0.00
C TYR A 99 13.21 0.61 1.21
N MET A 100 12.32 -0.09 1.91
CA MET A 100 12.61 -0.77 3.17
C MET A 100 12.76 -2.28 3.02
N GLY A 101 12.32 -2.84 1.89
CA GLY A 101 12.35 -4.27 1.63
C GLY A 101 11.12 -4.78 0.88
N MET A 102 11.13 -6.09 0.63
CA MET A 102 10.02 -6.81 0.04
C MET A 102 9.92 -8.23 0.59
N TYR A 103 8.72 -8.80 0.50
CA TYR A 103 8.42 -10.15 0.93
C TYR A 103 7.62 -10.83 -0.17
N ASP A 104 7.89 -12.11 -0.40
CA ASP A 104 7.00 -12.95 -1.19
C ASP A 104 5.71 -13.19 -0.39
N VAL A 105 4.58 -13.13 -1.09
CA VAL A 105 3.24 -13.21 -0.48
C VAL A 105 2.33 -14.00 -1.42
N PRO A 106 1.25 -14.66 -0.93
CA PRO A 106 0.39 -15.45 -1.81
C PRO A 106 -0.49 -14.58 -2.73
N GLY A 107 -0.65 -13.30 -2.39
CA GLY A 107 -1.49 -12.38 -3.14
C GLY A 107 -1.55 -10.99 -2.49
N PRO A 108 -2.52 -10.14 -2.87
CA PRO A 108 -2.73 -8.87 -2.20
C PRO A 108 -3.32 -9.09 -0.80
N PRO A 109 -3.01 -8.22 0.17
CA PRO A 109 -3.60 -8.33 1.50
C PRO A 109 -5.10 -8.01 1.45
N SER A 110 -5.87 -8.68 2.31
CA SER A 110 -7.31 -8.47 2.44
C SER A 110 -7.62 -7.09 3.03
N ARG A 111 -6.81 -6.65 4.01
CA ARG A 111 -6.92 -5.33 4.63
C ARG A 111 -5.65 -4.93 5.36
N ILE A 112 -5.55 -3.64 5.69
CA ILE A 112 -4.51 -3.07 6.54
C ILE A 112 -5.21 -2.37 7.71
N GLU A 113 -4.82 -2.71 8.93
CA GLU A 113 -5.41 -2.20 10.17
C GLU A 113 -4.31 -1.76 11.15
N GLY A 114 -4.15 -0.44 11.30
CA GLY A 114 -3.10 0.13 12.13
C GLY A 114 -1.71 -0.30 11.63
N GLU A 115 -1.05 -1.15 12.40
CA GLU A 115 0.28 -1.70 12.11
C GLU A 115 0.27 -3.10 11.49
N ARG A 116 -0.92 -3.62 11.17
CA ARG A 116 -1.12 -5.00 10.70
C ARG A 116 -1.56 -5.03 9.25
N ILE A 117 -0.93 -5.89 8.47
CA ILE A 117 -1.32 -6.21 7.11
C ILE A 117 -1.87 -7.62 7.14
N ILE A 118 -3.17 -7.78 6.87
CA ILE A 118 -3.92 -9.00 7.15
C ILE A 118 -4.29 -9.70 5.85
N TYR A 119 -4.08 -11.01 5.82
CA TYR A 119 -4.42 -11.95 4.76
C TYR A 119 -5.58 -12.82 5.18
N ASP A 120 -6.35 -13.31 4.21
CA ASP A 120 -7.41 -14.29 4.43
C ASP A 120 -6.82 -15.71 4.42
N LEU A 121 -6.01 -15.99 5.44
CA LEU A 121 -5.34 -17.27 5.66
C LEU A 121 -5.62 -17.76 7.09
N PRO A 122 -5.55 -19.08 7.34
CA PRO A 122 -5.54 -19.65 8.68
C PRO A 122 -4.45 -19.01 9.57
N VAL A 123 -4.76 -18.81 10.86
CA VAL A 123 -3.84 -18.13 11.81
C VAL A 123 -2.56 -18.94 12.03
N ASP A 124 -2.68 -20.26 12.04
CA ASP A 124 -1.60 -21.24 12.20
C ASP A 124 -0.63 -21.28 11.01
N GLU A 125 -1.06 -20.83 9.84
CA GLU A 125 -0.22 -20.67 8.64
C GLU A 125 0.49 -19.32 8.58
N GLY A 126 0.20 -18.42 9.53
CA GLY A 126 0.62 -17.02 9.46
C GLY A 126 -0.26 -16.26 8.48
N ASN A 127 -1.05 -15.32 9.00
CA ASN A 127 -2.00 -14.54 8.19
C ASN A 127 -1.82 -13.03 8.33
N GLU A 128 -0.74 -12.59 8.97
CA GLU A 128 -0.49 -11.17 9.14
C GLU A 128 0.99 -10.82 9.12
N ILE A 129 1.30 -9.64 8.57
CA ILE A 129 2.58 -8.98 8.70
C ILE A 129 2.39 -7.81 9.68
N ARG A 130 3.19 -7.79 10.76
CA ARG A 130 3.17 -6.71 11.75
C ARG A 130 4.36 -5.79 11.54
N ILE A 131 4.07 -4.52 11.29
CA ILE A 131 5.07 -3.45 11.25
C ILE A 131 5.30 -2.98 12.67
N ARG A 132 6.54 -2.90 13.13
CA ARG A 132 6.88 -2.42 14.48
C ARG A 132 7.85 -1.27 14.37
N ASP A 133 7.57 -0.20 15.10
CA ASP A 133 8.40 1.01 15.09
C ASP A 133 8.62 1.54 13.67
N GLY A 134 7.61 1.40 12.81
CA GLY A 134 7.65 1.78 11.40
C GLY A 134 8.52 0.91 10.51
N ARG A 135 9.04 -0.21 10.98
CA ARG A 135 9.87 -1.12 10.19
C ARG A 135 9.15 -2.43 9.94
N PRO A 136 9.21 -2.96 8.71
CA PRO A 136 8.72 -4.30 8.45
C PRO A 136 9.63 -5.33 9.15
N PRO A 137 9.10 -6.51 9.53
CA PRO A 137 9.84 -7.51 10.29
C PRO A 137 10.96 -8.11 9.43
N ARG A 138 12.07 -8.58 10.01
CA ARG A 138 13.20 -9.12 9.22
C ARG A 138 12.82 -10.33 8.35
N SER A 139 11.81 -11.09 8.79
CA SER A 139 11.23 -12.20 8.04
C SER A 139 9.72 -12.21 8.23
N VAL A 140 9.03 -12.76 7.24
CA VAL A 140 7.57 -12.95 7.24
C VAL A 140 7.33 -14.42 6.96
N HIS A 141 6.35 -15.00 7.66
CA HIS A 141 5.85 -16.33 7.38
C HIS A 141 4.37 -16.17 7.07
N LEU A 142 4.00 -16.50 5.85
CA LEU A 142 2.62 -16.54 5.37
C LEU A 142 2.42 -17.86 4.64
N ASP A 143 1.18 -18.35 4.61
CA ASP A 143 0.80 -19.54 3.82
C ASP A 143 1.59 -20.80 4.22
N GLY A 144 1.92 -20.92 5.51
CA GLY A 144 2.49 -22.13 6.06
C GLY A 144 3.84 -22.53 5.47
N GLU A 145 4.63 -21.59 4.90
CA GLU A 145 5.97 -21.87 4.35
C GLU A 145 6.71 -22.86 5.26
N VAL A 146 6.86 -24.07 4.75
CA VAL A 146 7.04 -25.27 5.58
C VAL A 146 8.32 -25.14 6.40
N LYS A 147 8.21 -25.19 7.74
CA LYS A 147 9.35 -25.23 8.68
C LYS A 147 10.30 -26.41 8.45
N GLU A 148 9.96 -27.34 7.56
CA GLU A 148 10.63 -28.63 7.37
C GLU A 148 11.85 -28.56 6.43
N LEU A 149 12.11 -27.42 5.77
CA LEU A 149 13.34 -27.23 4.99
C LEU A 149 14.52 -26.68 5.83
N PHE A 150 14.33 -26.46 7.14
CA PHE A 150 15.37 -25.95 8.05
C PHE A 150 15.64 -26.88 9.25
N ARG A 151 15.38 -28.19 9.12
CA ARG A 151 15.88 -29.20 10.05
C ARG A 151 17.10 -29.92 9.49
#